data_AF-A0A1B3PRD7-F1
#
_entry.id   AF-A0A1B3PRD7-F1
#
_cell.length_a   1.000
_cell.length_b   1.000
_cell.length_c   1.000
_cell.angle_alpha   90.00
_cell.angle_beta   90.00
_cell.angle_gamma   90.00
#
_symmetry.space_group_name_H-M   'P 1'
#
loop_
_entity.id
_entity.type
_entity.pdbx_description
1 polymer ?
#
loop_
_entity_poly.entity_id
_entity_poly.type
_entity_poly.pdbx_seq_one_letter_code
_entity_poly.pdbx_strand_id
1 'polypeptide(L)'
;MHPARYQNQKIAFLTQHGKQTVIAAALEPALGCTIEHVTGYDTDLLGTFTRELSRPGTQLDAARRKARKGMELSGLPLGLASEGSFGPDPFTGMFPWNVEMLVLIDDVLGIEIVGVAQGPARNGCLLTGSWQEAEAFAAREGFPEHHLVMRPEGQDDTRIHKGISSADALRTCFDECLALSHNGKVWIETDLRAFANPSRMKHIAQAADDLCTRLQATCPACAAPGYGITGRQPGLPCEACGQATSSYRSQIWTCVRCRHQAEEQRTDRVVAEARHCARCNP
;
A
#
# COMPACT_ATOMS: atom_id res chain seq x y z
N MET A 1 31.46 0.11 10.50
CA MET A 1 30.34 -0.02 9.54
C MET A 1 30.10 -1.51 9.33
N HIS A 2 28.95 -2.04 9.75
CA HIS A 2 28.58 -3.40 9.32
C HIS A 2 28.32 -3.36 7.81
N PRO A 3 28.81 -4.33 7.02
CA PRO A 3 28.45 -4.41 5.61
C PRO A 3 26.92 -4.43 5.51
N ALA A 4 26.36 -3.67 4.57
CA ALA A 4 24.92 -3.68 4.32
C ALA A 4 24.51 -5.13 4.08
N ARG A 5 23.60 -5.66 4.90
CA ARG A 5 23.37 -7.12 4.98
C ARG A 5 22.87 -7.73 3.67
N TYR A 6 22.21 -6.92 2.84
CA TYR A 6 21.72 -7.31 1.53
C TYR A 6 22.67 -6.91 0.38
N GLN A 7 23.90 -6.50 0.70
CA GLN A 7 24.90 -6.13 -0.31
C GLN A 7 25.14 -7.30 -1.26
N ASN A 8 25.03 -7.02 -2.56
CA ASN A 8 25.18 -7.97 -3.67
C ASN A 8 24.19 -9.14 -3.63
N GLN A 9 23.13 -9.04 -2.83
CA GLN A 9 22.04 -10.02 -2.81
C GLN A 9 21.01 -9.66 -3.87
N LYS A 10 20.40 -10.69 -4.46
CA LYS A 10 19.25 -10.52 -5.34
C LYS A 10 17.96 -10.82 -4.58
N ILE A 11 16.95 -9.99 -4.77
CA ILE A 11 15.64 -10.13 -4.14
C ILE A 11 14.61 -10.34 -5.22
N ALA A 12 13.93 -11.49 -5.20
CA ALA A 12 12.89 -11.82 -6.17
C ALA A 12 11.69 -10.88 -5.99
N PHE A 13 11.32 -10.14 -7.02
CA PHE A 13 10.16 -9.28 -7.02
C PHE A 13 9.19 -9.68 -8.13
N LEU A 14 8.17 -10.44 -7.76
CA LEU A 14 7.08 -10.81 -8.67
C LEU A 14 6.06 -9.69 -8.71
N THR A 15 6.04 -8.94 -9.81
CA THR A 15 5.12 -7.83 -9.98
C THR A 15 4.68 -7.65 -11.42
N GLN A 16 3.53 -7.00 -11.56
CA GLN A 16 3.10 -6.33 -12.79
C GLN A 16 3.05 -4.82 -12.57
N HIS A 17 2.78 -4.06 -13.64
CA HIS A 17 2.36 -2.66 -13.56
C HIS A 17 3.45 -1.65 -13.10
N GLY A 18 4.73 -1.86 -13.42
CA GLY A 18 5.74 -0.79 -13.38
C GLY A 18 6.27 -0.41 -11.99
N LYS A 19 5.86 -1.10 -10.93
CA LYS A 19 6.22 -0.77 -9.54
C LYS A 19 7.71 -0.98 -9.23
N GLN A 20 8.41 -1.79 -10.04
CA GLN A 20 9.83 -2.10 -9.85
C GLN A 20 10.70 -0.84 -9.81
N THR A 21 10.35 0.19 -10.59
CA THR A 21 11.16 1.42 -10.68
C THR A 21 11.23 2.16 -9.36
N VAL A 22 10.08 2.40 -8.71
CA VAL A 22 10.04 3.17 -7.46
C VAL A 22 10.58 2.36 -6.28
N ILE A 23 10.40 1.05 -6.29
CA ILE A 23 10.89 0.15 -5.24
C ILE A 23 12.41 -0.02 -5.33
N ALA A 24 12.93 -0.25 -6.53
CA ALA A 24 14.38 -0.36 -6.75
C ALA A 24 15.09 0.95 -6.38
N ALA A 25 14.52 2.10 -6.76
CA ALA A 25 15.06 3.41 -6.43
C ALA A 25 15.21 3.64 -4.91
N ALA A 26 14.29 3.13 -4.10
CA ALA A 26 14.35 3.23 -2.64
C ALA A 26 15.31 2.19 -2.01
N LEU A 27 15.30 0.95 -2.49
CA LEU A 27 15.97 -0.17 -1.82
C LEU A 27 17.41 -0.41 -2.29
N GLU A 28 17.68 -0.39 -3.60
CA GLU A 28 18.99 -0.81 -4.14
C GLU A 28 20.15 0.07 -3.66
N PRO A 29 20.06 1.41 -3.70
CA PRO A 29 21.16 2.27 -3.25
C PRO A 29 21.41 2.16 -1.74
N ALA A 30 20.35 1.99 -0.97
CA ALA A 30 20.39 2.00 0.49
C ALA A 30 20.83 0.66 1.11
N LEU A 31 20.57 -0.45 0.40
CA LEU A 31 20.83 -1.81 0.89
C LEU A 31 21.96 -2.52 0.11
N GLY A 32 22.35 -1.99 -1.05
CA GLY A 32 23.32 -2.60 -1.95
C GLY A 32 22.82 -3.89 -2.62
N CYS A 33 21.50 -4.14 -2.61
CA CYS A 33 20.87 -5.28 -3.24
C CYS A 33 20.50 -5.00 -4.70
N THR A 34 20.03 -6.03 -5.41
CA THR A 34 19.40 -5.90 -6.72
C THR A 34 17.98 -6.47 -6.64
N ILE A 35 16.99 -5.69 -7.08
CA ILE A 35 15.60 -6.13 -7.21
C ILE A 35 15.48 -6.88 -8.53
N GLU A 36 15.40 -8.21 -8.45
CA GLU A 36 15.25 -9.06 -9.63
C GLU A 36 13.77 -9.18 -9.99
N HIS A 37 13.39 -8.58 -11.12
CA HIS A 37 12.01 -8.68 -11.61
C HIS A 37 11.74 -10.10 -12.12
N VAL A 38 10.84 -10.80 -11.44
CA VAL A 38 10.39 -12.13 -11.83
C VAL A 38 9.20 -12.00 -12.77
N THR A 39 9.33 -12.57 -13.96
CA THR A 39 8.29 -12.60 -15.01
C THR A 39 7.77 -14.03 -15.21
N GLY A 40 6.77 -14.21 -16.08
CA GLY A 40 6.23 -15.54 -16.41
C GLY A 40 5.13 -16.05 -15.48
N TYR A 41 4.60 -15.20 -14.58
CA TYR A 41 3.41 -15.50 -13.79
C TYR A 41 2.44 -14.32 -13.79
N ASP A 42 1.18 -14.61 -14.11
CA ASP A 42 0.13 -13.61 -14.07
C ASP A 42 -0.33 -13.38 -12.62
N THR A 43 0.06 -12.25 -12.03
CA THR A 43 -0.30 -11.92 -10.65
C THR A 43 -1.76 -11.56 -10.49
N ASP A 44 -2.48 -11.26 -11.58
CA ASP A 44 -3.92 -11.00 -11.53
C ASP A 44 -4.70 -12.27 -11.13
N LEU A 45 -4.11 -13.45 -11.31
CA LEU A 45 -4.61 -14.73 -10.75
C LEU A 45 -4.65 -14.75 -9.22
N LEU A 46 -3.93 -13.84 -8.55
CA LEU A 46 -3.94 -13.67 -7.10
C LEU A 46 -4.94 -12.60 -6.63
N GLY A 47 -5.69 -12.00 -7.56
CA GLY A 47 -6.68 -10.96 -7.33
C GLY A 47 -6.43 -9.72 -8.17
N THR A 48 -7.51 -9.04 -8.56
CA THR A 48 -7.48 -7.85 -9.43
C THR A 48 -8.14 -6.66 -8.75
N PHE A 49 -7.68 -5.44 -9.07
CA PHE A 49 -8.35 -4.20 -8.63
C PHE A 49 -9.63 -3.90 -9.42
N THR A 50 -9.81 -4.54 -10.57
CA THR A 50 -10.96 -4.41 -11.48
C THR A 50 -12.11 -5.37 -11.17
N ARG A 51 -12.05 -6.07 -10.02
CA ARG A 51 -13.10 -6.99 -9.52
C ARG A 51 -13.36 -8.24 -10.37
N GLU A 52 -12.51 -8.55 -11.35
CA GLU A 52 -12.61 -9.78 -12.15
C GLU A 52 -12.30 -11.02 -11.31
N LEU A 53 -11.27 -10.92 -10.46
CA LEU A 53 -10.90 -11.95 -9.48
C LEU A 53 -10.72 -11.33 -8.10
N SER A 54 -11.39 -11.90 -7.09
CA SER A 54 -11.26 -11.50 -5.69
C SER A 54 -9.94 -12.01 -5.09
N ARG A 55 -9.29 -11.19 -4.26
CA ARG A 55 -8.10 -11.65 -3.54
C ARG A 55 -8.48 -12.65 -2.44
N PRO A 56 -7.70 -13.73 -2.24
CA PRO A 56 -7.88 -14.61 -1.10
C PRO A 56 -7.17 -14.07 0.15
N GLY A 57 -7.87 -14.05 1.29
CA GLY A 57 -7.29 -13.68 2.60
C GLY A 57 -7.02 -12.18 2.78
N THR A 58 -6.13 -11.85 3.71
CA THR A 58 -5.78 -10.45 4.02
C THR A 58 -4.85 -9.85 2.97
N GLN A 59 -4.69 -8.52 2.97
CA GLN A 59 -3.69 -7.83 2.13
C GLN A 59 -2.29 -8.40 2.36
N LEU A 60 -1.95 -8.68 3.62
CA LEU A 60 -0.67 -9.25 4.01
C LEU A 60 -0.53 -10.69 3.49
N ASP A 61 -1.56 -11.52 3.59
CA ASP A 61 -1.50 -12.90 3.07
C ASP A 61 -1.30 -12.94 1.55
N ALA A 62 -1.96 -12.04 0.81
CA ALA A 62 -1.79 -11.90 -0.63
C ALA A 62 -0.37 -11.46 -1.00
N ALA A 63 0.18 -10.44 -0.32
CA ALA A 63 1.57 -10.01 -0.50
C ALA A 63 2.54 -11.17 -0.20
N ARG A 64 2.33 -11.89 0.90
CA ARG A 64 3.16 -13.01 1.32
C ARG A 64 3.17 -14.13 0.29
N ARG A 65 1.99 -14.51 -0.24
CA ARG A 65 1.88 -15.49 -1.33
C ARG A 65 2.62 -15.06 -2.59
N LYS A 66 2.51 -13.78 -2.96
CA LYS A 66 3.19 -13.22 -4.14
C LYS A 66 4.71 -13.23 -3.98
N ALA A 67 5.22 -12.85 -2.80
CA ALA A 67 6.66 -12.89 -2.50
C ALA A 67 7.17 -14.34 -2.58
N ARG A 68 6.46 -15.28 -1.95
CA ARG A 68 6.78 -16.71 -2.00
C ARG A 68 6.76 -17.27 -3.42
N LYS A 69 5.78 -16.87 -4.25
CA LYS A 69 5.73 -17.31 -5.65
C LYS A 69 6.91 -16.75 -6.47
N GLY A 70 7.30 -15.51 -6.22
CA GLY A 70 8.50 -14.92 -6.83
C GLY A 70 9.78 -15.66 -6.45
N MET A 71 9.94 -16.02 -5.18
CA MET A 71 11.06 -16.85 -4.68
C MET A 71 11.08 -18.23 -5.34
N GLU A 72 9.92 -18.91 -5.45
CA GLU A 72 9.80 -20.21 -6.11
C GLU A 72 10.24 -20.17 -7.57
N LEU A 73 9.76 -19.18 -8.33
CA LEU A 73 10.05 -19.05 -9.77
C LEU A 73 11.51 -18.65 -10.06
N SER A 74 12.13 -17.89 -9.17
CA SER A 74 13.52 -17.42 -9.33
C SER A 74 14.56 -18.35 -8.70
N GLY A 75 14.14 -19.21 -7.77
CA GLY A 75 15.05 -19.98 -6.91
C GLY A 75 15.80 -19.14 -5.87
N LEU A 76 15.43 -17.87 -5.67
CA LEU A 76 16.09 -16.97 -4.72
C LEU A 76 15.54 -17.15 -3.28
N PRO A 77 16.40 -17.08 -2.25
CA PRO A 77 15.99 -17.20 -0.85
C PRO A 77 15.39 -15.90 -0.27
N LEU A 78 15.38 -14.82 -1.05
CA LEU A 78 14.83 -13.52 -0.69
C LEU A 78 13.68 -13.17 -1.63
N GLY A 79 12.54 -12.82 -1.04
CA GLY A 79 11.33 -12.44 -1.78
C GLY A 79 10.81 -11.08 -1.36
N LEU A 80 10.36 -10.30 -2.32
CA LEU A 80 9.67 -9.04 -2.14
C LEU A 80 8.33 -9.11 -2.86
N ALA A 81 7.31 -8.52 -2.26
CA ALA A 81 6.03 -8.29 -2.93
C ALA A 81 5.38 -7.01 -2.46
N SER A 82 4.61 -6.41 -3.36
CA SER A 82 3.76 -5.26 -3.05
C SER A 82 2.29 -5.64 -3.22
N GLU A 83 1.47 -5.15 -2.30
CA GLU A 83 0.03 -5.27 -2.35
C GLU A 83 -0.65 -4.00 -1.86
N GLY A 84 -1.73 -3.60 -2.54
CA GLY A 84 -2.49 -2.40 -2.23
C GLY A 84 -3.88 -2.75 -1.73
N SER A 85 -4.47 -1.86 -0.94
CA SER A 85 -5.89 -1.91 -0.65
C SER A 85 -6.49 -0.52 -0.67
N PHE A 86 -7.79 -0.47 -0.94
CA PHE A 86 -8.59 0.74 -0.88
C PHE A 86 -9.77 0.51 0.06
N GLY A 87 -10.12 1.52 0.83
CA GLY A 87 -11.21 1.47 1.80
C GLY A 87 -11.53 2.85 2.35
N PRO A 88 -12.43 2.93 3.33
CA PRO A 88 -12.68 4.18 4.05
C PRO A 88 -11.48 4.52 4.94
N ASP A 89 -11.25 5.81 5.18
CA ASP A 89 -10.17 6.26 6.05
C ASP A 89 -10.34 5.71 7.49
N PRO A 90 -9.25 5.36 8.17
CA PRO A 90 -9.33 4.67 9.46
C PRO A 90 -9.74 5.57 10.63
N PHE A 91 -9.90 6.89 10.41
CA PHE A 91 -10.17 7.85 11.48
C PHE A 91 -11.64 8.26 11.51
N THR A 92 -12.20 8.64 10.37
CA THR A 92 -13.58 9.15 10.21
C THR A 92 -14.47 8.19 9.44
N GLY A 93 -13.89 7.33 8.60
CA GLY A 93 -14.62 6.45 7.71
C GLY A 93 -15.30 7.16 6.52
N MET A 94 -15.01 8.43 6.29
CA MET A 94 -15.72 9.29 5.34
C MET A 94 -14.97 9.49 4.02
N PHE A 95 -13.65 9.33 4.03
CA PHE A 95 -12.82 9.62 2.86
C PHE A 95 -12.26 8.35 2.24
N PRO A 96 -12.08 8.31 0.91
CA PRO A 96 -11.39 7.20 0.31
C PRO A 96 -9.91 7.18 0.68
N TRP A 97 -9.41 5.98 0.98
CA TRP A 97 -8.10 5.76 1.58
C TRP A 97 -7.39 4.62 0.88
N ASN A 98 -6.09 4.78 0.64
CA ASN A 98 -5.22 3.77 0.05
C ASN A 98 -4.19 3.35 1.09
N VAL A 99 -3.99 2.04 1.21
CA VAL A 99 -2.94 1.43 2.02
C VAL A 99 -2.08 0.59 1.10
N GLU A 100 -0.80 0.95 0.96
CA GLU A 100 0.20 0.18 0.22
C GLU A 100 1.13 -0.51 1.20
N MET A 101 1.42 -1.79 0.91
CA MET A 101 2.23 -2.65 1.74
C MET A 101 3.31 -3.31 0.89
N LEU A 102 4.53 -3.34 1.40
CA LEU A 102 5.63 -4.14 0.89
C LEU A 102 6.06 -5.16 1.93
N VAL A 103 6.23 -6.41 1.50
CA VAL A 103 6.66 -7.52 2.36
C VAL A 103 7.96 -8.06 1.82
N LEU A 104 9.02 -8.00 2.63
CA LEU A 104 10.27 -8.70 2.40
C LEU A 104 10.31 -9.96 3.25
N ILE A 105 10.59 -11.08 2.60
CA ILE A 105 10.79 -12.40 3.21
C ILE A 105 12.25 -12.78 3.01
N ASP A 106 12.91 -13.15 4.09
CA ASP A 106 14.29 -13.63 4.09
C ASP A 106 14.34 -15.01 4.76
N ASP A 107 14.49 -16.06 3.92
CA ASP A 107 14.56 -17.44 4.40
C ASP A 107 15.93 -17.78 5.02
N VAL A 108 16.98 -17.01 4.72
CA VAL A 108 18.31 -17.19 5.32
C VAL A 108 18.26 -16.82 6.81
N LEU A 109 17.53 -15.76 7.15
CA LEU A 109 17.36 -15.30 8.53
C LEU A 109 16.10 -15.81 9.20
N GLY A 110 15.15 -16.34 8.43
CA GLY A 110 13.83 -16.79 8.90
C GLY A 110 12.95 -15.63 9.37
N ILE A 111 12.94 -14.51 8.63
CA ILE A 111 12.22 -13.29 9.02
C ILE A 111 11.28 -12.77 7.91
N GLU A 112 10.27 -12.03 8.35
CA GLU A 112 9.35 -11.26 7.52
C GLU A 112 9.33 -9.81 8.02
N ILE A 113 9.57 -8.85 7.12
CA ILE A 113 9.55 -7.42 7.43
C ILE A 113 8.58 -6.73 6.48
N VAL A 114 7.71 -5.90 7.05
CA VAL A 114 6.65 -5.21 6.34
C VAL A 114 6.87 -3.71 6.40
N GLY A 115 6.91 -3.06 5.23
CA GLY A 115 6.81 -1.61 5.10
C GLY A 115 5.41 -1.20 4.66
N VAL A 116 4.91 -0.08 5.18
CA VAL A 116 3.55 0.40 4.92
C VAL A 116 3.53 1.91 4.68
N ALA A 117 2.76 2.33 3.70
CA ALA A 117 2.34 3.72 3.56
C ALA A 117 0.85 3.80 3.29
N GLN A 118 0.22 4.88 3.73
CA GLN A 118 -1.20 5.07 3.57
C GLN A 118 -1.57 6.55 3.48
N GLY A 119 -2.64 6.84 2.76
CA GLY A 119 -3.08 8.22 2.55
C GLY A 119 -4.39 8.34 1.78
N PRO A 120 -4.87 9.57 1.57
CA PRO A 120 -6.05 9.84 0.77
C PRO A 120 -5.94 9.24 -0.64
N ALA A 121 -7.03 8.68 -1.14
CA ALA A 121 -7.09 8.01 -2.44
C ALA A 121 -8.02 8.71 -3.43
N ARG A 122 -7.76 8.45 -4.72
CA ARG A 122 -8.68 8.73 -5.83
C ARG A 122 -9.14 7.38 -6.39
N ASN A 123 -10.35 7.00 -6.04
CA ASN A 123 -11.03 5.76 -6.43
C ASN A 123 -12.53 6.01 -6.56
N GLY A 124 -12.89 7.18 -7.09
CA GLY A 124 -14.28 7.53 -7.35
C GLY A 124 -14.92 6.64 -8.39
N CYS A 125 -16.25 6.63 -8.39
CA CYS A 125 -17.06 6.02 -9.44
C CYS A 125 -18.27 6.89 -9.78
N LEU A 126 -18.80 6.69 -10.98
CA LEU A 126 -19.99 7.36 -11.49
C LEU A 126 -20.79 6.40 -12.38
N LEU A 127 -22.11 6.41 -12.24
CA LEU A 127 -23.03 5.79 -13.17
C LEU A 127 -23.84 6.87 -13.88
N THR A 128 -23.63 7.09 -15.18
CA THR A 128 -24.32 8.16 -15.91
C THR A 128 -24.57 7.81 -17.37
N GLY A 129 -25.62 8.40 -17.96
CA GLY A 129 -25.83 8.46 -19.42
C GLY A 129 -25.44 9.82 -20.02
N SER A 130 -24.96 10.77 -19.20
CA SER A 130 -24.62 12.13 -19.60
C SER A 130 -23.11 12.27 -19.84
N TRP A 131 -22.75 12.69 -21.05
CA TRP A 131 -21.36 13.00 -21.37
C TRP A 131 -20.81 14.14 -20.50
N GLN A 132 -21.60 15.19 -20.22
CA GLN A 132 -21.13 16.30 -19.40
C GLN A 132 -20.81 15.86 -17.97
N GLU A 133 -21.60 14.95 -17.41
CA GLU A 133 -21.33 14.39 -16.08
C GLU A 133 -20.08 13.49 -16.09
N ALA A 134 -19.89 12.69 -17.14
CA ALA A 134 -18.72 11.85 -17.32
C ALA A 134 -17.42 12.68 -17.41
N GLU A 135 -17.43 13.75 -18.20
CA GLU A 135 -16.30 14.67 -18.37
C GLU A 135 -15.97 15.40 -17.06
N ALA A 136 -16.98 15.91 -16.35
CA ALA A 136 -16.81 16.55 -15.06
C ALA A 136 -16.26 15.60 -13.98
N PHE A 137 -16.70 14.34 -14.00
CA PHE A 137 -16.16 13.29 -13.13
C PHE A 137 -14.70 12.99 -13.45
N ALA A 138 -14.36 12.80 -14.73
CA ALA A 138 -12.99 12.52 -15.16
C ALA A 138 -12.03 13.62 -14.67
N ALA A 139 -12.39 14.89 -14.87
CA ALA A 139 -11.60 16.02 -14.41
C ALA A 139 -11.42 16.01 -12.88
N ARG A 140 -12.47 15.73 -12.11
CA ARG A 140 -12.41 15.66 -10.63
C ARG A 140 -11.50 14.54 -10.13
N GLU A 141 -11.49 13.40 -10.82
CA GLU A 141 -10.65 12.25 -10.48
C GLU A 141 -9.20 12.39 -10.95
N GLY A 142 -8.85 13.49 -11.62
CA GLY A 142 -7.47 13.80 -12.03
C GLY A 142 -7.07 13.18 -13.37
N PHE A 143 -8.03 12.95 -14.27
CA PHE A 143 -7.77 12.56 -15.65
C PHE A 143 -7.11 13.71 -16.43
N PRO A 144 -6.14 13.46 -17.34
CA PRO A 144 -5.71 12.15 -17.82
C PRO A 144 -4.58 11.48 -17.03
N GLU A 145 -3.98 12.16 -16.04
CA GLU A 145 -2.88 11.58 -15.25
C GLU A 145 -3.32 10.35 -14.46
N HIS A 146 -4.56 10.38 -13.96
CA HIS A 146 -5.27 9.20 -13.46
C HIS A 146 -6.12 8.61 -14.58
N HIS A 147 -5.81 7.38 -14.97
CA HIS A 147 -6.60 6.72 -16.01
C HIS A 147 -7.96 6.29 -15.46
N LEU A 148 -8.88 6.00 -16.37
CA LEU A 148 -10.22 5.49 -16.05
C LEU A 148 -10.44 4.09 -16.60
N VAL A 149 -11.45 3.45 -16.03
CA VAL A 149 -12.04 2.20 -16.48
C VAL A 149 -13.52 2.46 -16.75
N MET A 150 -14.06 1.88 -17.82
CA MET A 150 -15.47 2.00 -18.18
C MET A 150 -16.11 0.65 -18.43
N ARG A 151 -17.41 0.57 -18.12
CA ARG A 151 -18.28 -0.56 -18.43
C ARG A 151 -19.64 -0.09 -18.89
N PRO A 152 -20.32 -0.85 -19.77
CA PRO A 152 -21.75 -0.70 -19.95
C PRO A 152 -22.49 -0.96 -18.63
N GLU A 153 -23.60 -0.28 -18.42
CA GLU A 153 -24.61 -0.54 -17.39
C GLU A 153 -24.21 -0.34 -15.94
N GLY A 154 -23.21 -1.06 -15.43
CA GLY A 154 -22.94 -1.13 -13.99
C GLY A 154 -21.57 -1.70 -13.64
N GLN A 155 -21.23 -1.63 -12.36
CA GLN A 155 -19.91 -2.00 -11.82
C GLN A 155 -19.53 -3.47 -12.06
N ASP A 156 -20.53 -4.35 -12.18
CA ASP A 156 -20.37 -5.81 -12.27
C ASP A 156 -20.43 -6.32 -13.72
N ASP A 157 -20.55 -5.44 -14.71
CA ASP A 157 -20.51 -5.85 -16.11
C ASP A 157 -19.09 -6.36 -16.48
N THR A 158 -19.06 -7.44 -17.24
CA THR A 158 -17.82 -8.12 -17.65
C THR A 158 -17.15 -7.46 -18.85
N ARG A 159 -17.92 -6.66 -19.62
CA ARG A 159 -17.43 -5.87 -20.75
C ARG A 159 -16.72 -4.64 -20.20
N ILE A 160 -15.39 -4.59 -20.34
CA ILE A 160 -14.56 -3.60 -19.65
C ILE A 160 -13.54 -2.96 -20.60
N HIS A 161 -13.51 -1.62 -20.58
CA HIS A 161 -12.44 -0.83 -21.16
C HIS A 161 -11.50 -0.37 -20.05
N LYS A 162 -10.23 -0.78 -20.10
CA LYS A 162 -9.21 -0.48 -19.07
C LYS A 162 -8.18 0.50 -19.61
N GLY A 163 -7.60 1.35 -18.75
CA GLY A 163 -6.45 2.18 -19.10
C GLY A 163 -6.78 3.33 -20.04
N ILE A 164 -7.98 3.89 -19.91
CA ILE A 164 -8.41 5.06 -20.68
C ILE A 164 -7.57 6.26 -20.21
N SER A 165 -6.76 6.83 -21.10
CA SER A 165 -5.73 7.83 -20.74
C SER A 165 -5.66 9.04 -21.70
N SER A 166 -6.64 9.24 -22.56
CA SER A 166 -6.72 10.41 -23.46
C SER A 166 -8.16 10.85 -23.70
N ALA A 167 -8.38 12.13 -23.99
CA ALA A 167 -9.71 12.68 -24.22
C ALA A 167 -10.45 11.94 -25.36
N ASP A 168 -9.75 11.61 -26.44
CA ASP A 168 -10.33 10.87 -27.56
C ASP A 168 -10.75 9.44 -27.15
N ALA A 169 -9.90 8.75 -26.37
CA ALA A 169 -10.22 7.43 -25.84
C ALA A 169 -11.39 7.49 -24.86
N LEU A 170 -11.45 8.54 -24.03
CA LEU A 170 -12.55 8.76 -23.08
C LEU A 170 -13.89 8.88 -23.80
N ARG A 171 -13.95 9.71 -24.85
CA ARG A 171 -15.17 9.90 -25.63
C ARG A 171 -15.58 8.64 -26.36
N THR A 172 -14.63 8.00 -27.04
CA THR A 172 -14.86 6.78 -27.82
C THR A 172 -15.38 5.66 -26.93
N CYS A 173 -14.70 5.39 -25.80
CA CYS A 173 -15.12 4.33 -24.87
C CYS A 173 -16.48 4.64 -24.24
N PHE A 174 -16.80 5.90 -23.96
CA PHE A 174 -18.11 6.29 -23.44
C PHE A 174 -19.23 6.00 -24.43
N ASP A 175 -19.09 6.45 -25.69
CA ASP A 175 -20.10 6.23 -26.73
C ASP A 175 -20.28 4.72 -27.02
N GLU A 176 -19.20 3.95 -27.04
CA GLU A 176 -19.24 2.48 -27.17
C GLU A 176 -19.96 1.81 -26.01
N CYS A 177 -19.60 2.15 -24.76
CA CYS A 177 -20.25 1.58 -23.58
C CYS A 177 -21.73 1.94 -23.52
N LEU A 178 -22.10 3.17 -23.91
CA LEU A 178 -23.47 3.64 -23.91
C LEU A 178 -24.31 2.88 -24.95
N ALA A 179 -23.78 2.68 -26.15
CA ALA A 179 -24.44 1.90 -27.20
C ALA A 179 -24.65 0.43 -26.82
N LEU A 180 -23.74 -0.14 -26.01
CA LEU A 180 -23.83 -1.50 -25.49
C LEU A 180 -24.72 -1.64 -24.25
N SER A 181 -25.13 -0.52 -23.63
CA SER A 181 -25.88 -0.51 -22.37
C SER A 181 -27.39 -0.63 -22.62
N HIS A 182 -28.06 -1.53 -21.89
CA HIS A 182 -29.53 -1.63 -21.95
C HIS A 182 -30.24 -0.55 -21.11
N ASN A 183 -29.58 -0.03 -20.08
CA ASN A 183 -30.14 0.97 -19.18
C ASN A 183 -29.82 2.43 -19.58
N GLY A 184 -29.12 2.62 -20.71
CA GLY A 184 -28.70 3.94 -21.19
C GLY A 184 -27.68 4.62 -20.27
N LYS A 185 -26.88 3.84 -19.53
CA LYS A 185 -25.87 4.35 -18.60
C LYS A 185 -24.55 3.59 -18.73
N VAL A 186 -23.48 4.29 -18.38
CA VAL A 186 -22.10 3.81 -18.35
C VAL A 186 -21.58 3.92 -16.93
N TRP A 187 -20.96 2.85 -16.44
CA TRP A 187 -20.19 2.86 -15.20
C TRP A 187 -18.77 3.32 -15.49
N ILE A 188 -18.32 4.36 -14.80
CA ILE A 188 -16.99 4.95 -14.92
C ILE A 188 -16.33 4.91 -13.55
N GLU A 189 -15.08 4.48 -13.47
CA GLU A 189 -14.32 4.47 -12.22
C GLU A 189 -12.84 4.76 -12.46
N THR A 190 -12.14 5.22 -11.41
CA THR A 190 -10.69 5.39 -11.48
C THR A 190 -10.00 4.05 -11.70
N ASP A 191 -9.02 4.01 -12.61
CA ASP A 191 -8.16 2.84 -12.76
C ASP A 191 -7.21 2.75 -11.56
N LEU A 192 -7.37 1.71 -10.75
CA LEU A 192 -6.59 1.53 -9.53
C LEU A 192 -5.28 0.77 -9.76
N ARG A 193 -4.96 0.36 -10.99
CA ARG A 193 -3.69 -0.29 -11.31
C ARG A 193 -2.54 0.71 -11.13
N ALA A 194 -1.41 0.25 -10.58
CA ALA A 194 -0.35 1.14 -10.12
C ALA A 194 0.20 2.08 -11.21
N PHE A 195 0.41 1.59 -12.44
CA PHE A 195 0.90 2.41 -13.55
C PHE A 195 -0.09 3.50 -14.00
N ALA A 196 -1.37 3.32 -13.69
CA ALA A 196 -2.49 4.15 -14.12
C ALA A 196 -2.94 5.14 -13.03
N ASN A 197 -2.31 5.09 -11.86
CA ASN A 197 -2.70 5.85 -10.68
C ASN A 197 -1.45 6.46 -10.00
N PRO A 198 -1.06 7.68 -10.38
CA PRO A 198 0.14 8.35 -9.84
C PRO A 198 0.15 8.51 -8.32
N SER A 199 -0.99 8.79 -7.69
CA SER A 199 -1.04 8.91 -6.22
C SER A 199 -0.77 7.57 -5.53
N ARG A 200 -1.30 6.48 -6.07
CA ARG A 200 -0.98 5.12 -5.63
C ARG A 200 0.51 4.82 -5.81
N MET A 201 1.10 5.16 -6.96
CA MET A 201 2.54 4.96 -7.20
C MET A 201 3.41 5.71 -6.18
N LYS A 202 2.99 6.91 -5.78
CA LYS A 202 3.64 7.67 -4.69
C LYS A 202 3.56 6.95 -3.34
N HIS A 203 2.40 6.39 -2.98
CA HIS A 203 2.28 5.60 -1.76
C HIS A 203 3.13 4.32 -1.81
N ILE A 204 3.27 3.66 -2.97
CA ILE A 204 4.16 2.51 -3.13
C ILE A 204 5.62 2.90 -2.85
N ALA A 205 6.07 4.06 -3.36
CA ALA A 205 7.39 4.58 -3.08
C ALA A 205 7.60 4.83 -1.57
N GLN A 206 6.63 5.46 -0.90
CA GLN A 206 6.68 5.69 0.54
C GLN A 206 6.69 4.40 1.36
N ALA A 207 5.95 3.37 0.93
CA ALA A 207 6.01 2.05 1.55
C ALA A 207 7.40 1.42 1.39
N ALA A 208 8.09 1.71 0.28
CA ALA A 208 9.45 1.23 0.03
C ALA A 208 10.46 1.95 0.92
N ASP A 209 10.30 3.26 1.14
CA ASP A 209 11.09 4.05 2.09
C ASP A 209 10.90 3.55 3.53
N ASP A 210 9.66 3.26 3.94
CA ASP A 210 9.35 2.66 5.25
C ASP A 210 10.01 1.28 5.40
N LEU A 211 9.87 0.42 4.38
CA LEU A 211 10.54 -0.89 4.37
C LEU A 211 12.07 -0.74 4.47
N CYS A 212 12.67 0.19 3.71
CA CYS A 212 14.10 0.46 3.75
C CYS A 212 14.56 0.84 5.16
N THR A 213 13.86 1.78 5.79
CA THR A 213 14.13 2.24 7.16
C THR A 213 14.10 1.05 8.13
N ARG A 214 13.10 0.18 8.01
CA ARG A 214 12.98 -1.01 8.86
C ARG A 214 14.09 -2.03 8.61
N LEU A 215 14.53 -2.20 7.37
CA LEU A 215 15.62 -3.10 7.01
C LEU A 215 16.98 -2.62 7.53
N GLN A 216 17.15 -1.31 7.69
CA GLN A 216 18.36 -0.72 8.27
C GLN A 216 18.34 -0.72 9.81
N ALA A 217 17.16 -0.79 10.43
CA ALA A 217 17.02 -0.87 11.88
C ALA A 217 17.40 -2.26 12.41
N THR A 218 18.62 -2.38 12.94
CA THR A 218 19.16 -3.66 13.44
C THR A 218 18.92 -3.86 14.93
N CYS A 219 18.62 -5.10 15.31
CA CYS A 219 18.45 -5.48 16.70
C CYS A 219 19.79 -5.41 17.47
N PRO A 220 19.84 -4.79 18.66
CA PRO A 220 21.07 -4.72 19.45
C PRO A 220 21.56 -6.10 19.94
N ALA A 221 20.65 -7.08 20.07
CA ALA A 221 20.99 -8.40 20.60
C ALA A 221 21.47 -9.41 19.54
N CYS A 222 20.95 -9.35 18.30
CA CYS A 222 21.28 -10.33 17.25
C CYS A 222 21.68 -9.72 15.91
N ALA A 223 21.75 -8.39 15.83
CA ALA A 223 22.00 -7.60 14.63
C ALA A 223 21.02 -7.87 13.46
N ALA A 224 19.91 -8.61 13.66
CA ALA A 224 18.89 -8.85 12.62
C ALA A 224 18.19 -7.54 12.23
N PRO A 225 17.89 -7.33 10.94
CA PRO A 225 17.09 -6.19 10.49
C PRO A 225 15.64 -6.30 11.01
N GLY A 226 14.89 -5.21 10.90
CA GLY A 226 13.48 -5.17 11.30
C GLY A 226 13.28 -5.01 12.80
N TYR A 227 14.26 -4.50 13.55
CA TYR A 227 14.06 -4.09 14.93
C TYR A 227 13.28 -2.79 14.96
N GLY A 228 12.08 -2.81 15.52
CA GLY A 228 11.18 -1.67 15.42
C GLY A 228 10.08 -1.69 16.47
N ILE A 229 9.34 -0.59 16.52
CA ILE A 229 8.21 -0.42 17.43
C ILE A 229 7.10 -1.43 17.07
N THR A 230 6.71 -2.25 18.03
CA THR A 230 5.58 -3.19 17.91
C THR A 230 4.43 -2.84 18.85
N GLY A 231 4.64 -1.92 19.78
CA GLY A 231 3.61 -1.50 20.73
C GLY A 231 3.89 -0.12 21.30
N ARG A 232 2.83 0.53 21.76
CA ARG A 232 2.90 1.79 22.50
C ARG A 232 2.08 1.62 23.77
N GLN A 233 2.67 1.87 24.93
CA GLN A 233 1.95 1.81 26.19
C GLN A 233 1.29 3.17 26.46
N PRO A 234 -0.04 3.25 26.65
CA PRO A 234 -0.72 4.49 27.04
C PRO A 234 -0.34 4.92 28.46
N GLY A 235 -0.68 6.14 28.83
CA GLY A 235 -0.67 6.57 30.22
C GLY A 235 0.11 7.85 30.52
N LEU A 236 0.38 8.71 29.53
CA LEU A 236 0.85 10.06 29.86
C LEU A 236 -0.19 10.79 30.72
N PRO A 237 0.21 11.45 31.83
CA PRO A 237 -0.70 12.21 32.67
C PRO A 237 -1.22 13.44 31.91
N CYS A 238 -2.52 13.71 32.03
CA CYS A 238 -3.13 14.93 31.50
C CYS A 238 -2.53 16.17 32.18
N GLU A 239 -2.17 17.19 31.40
CA GLU A 239 -1.62 18.45 31.90
C GLU A 239 -2.57 19.21 32.85
N ALA A 240 -3.89 19.01 32.71
CA ALA A 240 -4.89 19.72 33.51
C ALA A 240 -5.35 18.94 34.76
N CYS A 241 -5.62 17.64 34.63
CA CYS A 241 -6.19 16.85 35.73
C CYS A 241 -5.29 15.71 36.26
N GLY A 242 -4.12 15.50 35.66
CA GLY A 242 -3.15 14.47 36.06
C GLY A 242 -3.56 13.02 35.77
N GLN A 243 -4.77 12.76 35.29
CA GLN A 243 -5.20 11.40 34.96
C GLN A 243 -4.47 10.83 33.74
N ALA A 244 -4.22 9.52 33.77
CA ALA A 244 -3.63 8.79 32.65
C ALA A 244 -4.52 8.91 31.40
N THR A 245 -3.89 9.23 30.27
CA THR A 245 -4.57 9.37 28.97
C THR A 245 -4.21 8.22 28.03
N SER A 246 -4.90 8.15 26.88
CA SER A 246 -4.56 7.22 25.78
C SER A 246 -3.25 7.61 25.07
N SER A 247 -2.69 8.80 25.34
CA SER A 247 -1.39 9.19 24.81
C SER A 247 -0.29 8.29 25.38
N TYR A 248 0.58 7.78 24.50
CA TYR A 248 1.60 6.83 24.88
C TYR A 248 2.71 7.47 25.71
N ARG A 249 3.12 6.77 26.78
CA ARG A 249 4.24 7.13 27.66
C ARG A 249 5.53 6.43 27.27
N SER A 250 5.43 5.26 26.65
CA SER A 250 6.58 4.46 26.22
C SER A 250 6.28 3.66 24.97
N GLN A 251 7.34 3.23 24.30
CA GLN A 251 7.30 2.43 23.08
C GLN A 251 7.99 1.10 23.34
N ILE A 252 7.39 0.03 22.82
CA ILE A 252 7.95 -1.33 22.88
C ILE A 252 8.61 -1.62 21.55
N TRP A 253 9.92 -1.75 21.57
CA TRP A 253 10.72 -2.20 20.45
C TRP A 253 10.89 -3.71 20.51
N THR A 254 10.68 -4.41 19.40
CA THR A 254 10.82 -5.88 19.34
C THR A 254 11.60 -6.30 18.11
N CYS A 255 12.49 -7.28 18.26
CA CYS A 255 13.15 -7.93 17.13
C CYS A 255 12.26 -9.02 16.52
N VAL A 256 12.09 -8.97 15.20
CA VAL A 256 11.36 -10.00 14.44
C VAL A 256 12.02 -11.37 14.48
N ARG A 257 13.35 -11.45 14.70
CA ARG A 257 14.13 -12.70 14.73
C ARG A 257 14.25 -13.30 16.13
N CYS A 258 14.97 -12.64 17.03
CA CYS A 258 15.30 -13.20 18.34
C CYS A 258 14.30 -12.84 19.46
N ARG A 259 13.24 -12.09 19.13
CA ARG A 259 12.23 -11.60 20.09
C ARG A 259 12.78 -10.71 21.23
N HIS A 260 14.02 -10.24 21.14
CA HIS A 260 14.55 -9.26 22.08
C HIS A 260 13.64 -8.02 22.11
N GLN A 261 13.35 -7.53 23.32
CA GLN A 261 12.50 -6.38 23.57
C GLN A 261 13.19 -5.33 24.42
N ALA A 262 12.92 -4.07 24.10
CA ALA A 262 13.25 -2.94 24.95
C ALA A 262 12.03 -2.03 25.07
N GLU A 263 11.81 -1.49 26.28
CA GLU A 263 10.86 -0.40 26.50
C GLU A 263 11.63 0.91 26.53
N GLU A 264 11.27 1.83 25.65
CA GLU A 264 11.84 3.18 25.61
C GLU A 264 10.80 4.19 26.06
N GLN A 265 11.13 4.96 27.10
CA GLN A 265 10.28 6.05 27.56
C GLN A 265 10.25 7.16 26.52
N ARG A 266 9.07 7.75 26.35
CA ARG A 266 8.88 8.91 25.49
C ARG A 266 9.62 10.10 26.11
N THR A 267 10.52 10.72 25.35
CA THR A 267 11.33 11.85 25.82
C THR A 267 10.89 13.19 25.25
N ASP A 268 10.16 13.21 24.13
CA ASP A 268 9.64 14.44 23.50
C ASP A 268 8.48 15.06 24.29
N ARG A 269 7.82 14.28 25.16
CA ARG A 269 6.62 14.72 25.88
C ARG A 269 6.41 13.94 27.18
N VAL A 270 6.21 14.67 28.28
CA VAL A 270 5.99 14.11 29.64
C VAL A 270 4.54 14.24 30.15
N VAL A 271 3.73 15.07 29.51
CA VAL A 271 2.30 15.27 29.82
C VAL A 271 1.47 15.24 28.53
N ALA A 272 0.21 14.81 28.61
CA ALA A 272 -0.73 14.83 27.50
C ALA A 272 -1.57 16.12 27.51
N GLU A 273 -1.83 16.66 26.32
CA GLU A 273 -2.69 17.83 26.15
C GLU A 273 -4.12 17.53 26.61
N ALA A 274 -4.74 18.47 27.32
CA ALA A 274 -6.05 18.25 27.94
C ALA A 274 -7.15 17.88 26.90
N ARG A 275 -7.02 18.35 25.65
CA ARG A 275 -7.93 18.01 24.53
C ARG A 275 -7.96 16.52 24.18
N HIS A 276 -6.98 15.73 24.61
CA HIS A 276 -6.92 14.29 24.39
C HIS A 276 -7.26 13.47 25.65
N CYS A 277 -7.66 14.14 26.74
CA CYS A 277 -8.04 13.49 27.99
C CYS A 277 -9.55 13.23 28.00
N ALA A 278 -9.96 11.97 28.07
CA ALA A 278 -11.39 11.59 28.13
C ALA A 278 -12.17 12.18 29.33
N ARG A 279 -11.48 12.71 30.35
CA ARG A 279 -12.11 13.42 31.47
C ARG A 279 -12.25 14.93 31.21
N CYS A 280 -11.23 15.57 30.64
CA CYS A 280 -11.24 17.02 30.37
C CYS A 280 -11.95 17.36 29.06
N ASN A 281 -11.94 16.43 28.10
CA ASN A 281 -12.59 16.51 26.80
C ASN A 281 -13.20 15.12 26.47
N PRO A 282 -14.36 14.79 27.07
CA PRO A 282 -15.05 13.52 26.83
C PRO A 282 -15.55 13.36 25.39
#